data_AF-A0A929C642-F1
#
_entry.id   AF-A0A929C642-F1
#
_cell.length_a   1.000
_cell.length_b   1.000
_cell.length_c   1.000
_cell.angle_alpha   90.00
_cell.angle_beta   90.00
_cell.angle_gamma   90.00
#
_symmetry.space_group_name_H-M   'P 1'
#
loop_
_entity.id
_entity.type
_entity.pdbx_description
1 polymer ?
#
loop_
_entity_poly.entity_id
_entity_poly.type
_entity_poly.pdbx_seq_one_letter_code
_entity_poly.pdbx_strand_id
1 'polypeptide(L)'
;MAPLQKRALFTLIIGFIFAITLIVVFLLEGDVTAFNRDETFRWIVYAALIGAPLTYLILIDLTLRKPSQLDERDRLILERSGKVQWVAVIFSLAAWMITLTEVFQEQRQVPVVYLTLIFISTIIISVLAQSSGILLGYWRMNRNG
;
A
#
# COMPACT_ATOMS: atom_id res chain seq x y z
N MET A 1 -2.04 -18.21 16.21
CA MET A 1 -1.33 -17.22 15.36
C MET A 1 -0.66 -16.20 16.26
N ALA A 2 0.59 -15.86 15.98
CA ALA A 2 1.30 -14.83 16.73
C ALA A 2 0.58 -13.46 16.60
N PRO A 3 0.64 -12.57 17.61
CA PRO A 3 0.00 -11.25 17.55
C PRO A 3 0.41 -10.45 16.30
N LEU A 4 1.69 -10.51 15.92
CA LEU A 4 2.24 -9.89 14.72
C LEU A 4 1.64 -10.47 13.43
N GLN A 5 1.43 -11.78 13.36
CA GLN A 5 0.79 -12.46 12.23
C GLN A 5 -0.69 -12.04 12.08
N LYS A 6 -1.43 -11.96 13.20
CA LYS A 6 -2.84 -11.54 13.21
C LYS A 6 -2.99 -10.09 12.73
N ARG A 7 -2.10 -9.20 13.18
CA ARG A 7 -2.04 -7.81 12.70
C ARG A 7 -1.78 -7.74 11.20
N ALA A 8 -0.75 -8.43 10.72
CA ALA A 8 -0.39 -8.45 9.31
C ALA A 8 -1.55 -8.95 8.43
N LEU A 9 -2.35 -9.89 8.93
CA LEU A 9 -3.55 -10.34 8.21
C LEU A 9 -4.63 -9.24 8.12
N PHE A 10 -4.93 -8.55 9.23
CA PHE A 10 -5.90 -7.45 9.19
C PHE A 10 -5.45 -6.29 8.31
N THR A 11 -4.19 -5.88 8.40
CA THR A 11 -3.65 -4.80 7.57
C THR A 11 -3.64 -5.17 6.09
N LEU A 12 -3.41 -6.45 5.77
CA LEU A 12 -3.51 -6.97 4.41
C LEU A 12 -4.96 -6.91 3.89
N ILE A 13 -5.92 -7.41 4.66
CA ILE A 13 -7.35 -7.39 4.28
C ILE A 13 -7.83 -5.96 4.05
N ILE A 14 -7.53 -5.06 4.99
CA ILE A 14 -7.91 -3.65 4.90
C ILE A 14 -7.24 -2.99 3.69
N GLY A 15 -5.95 -3.26 3.46
CA GLY A 15 -5.23 -2.78 2.27
C GLY A 15 -5.86 -3.25 0.97
N PHE A 16 -6.29 -4.52 0.89
CA PHE A 16 -6.98 -5.06 -0.28
C PHE A 16 -8.34 -4.43 -0.50
N ILE A 17 -9.15 -4.29 0.56
CA ILE A 17 -10.45 -3.60 0.48
C ILE A 17 -10.23 -2.18 -0.04
N PHE A 18 -9.26 -1.46 0.49
CA PHE A 18 -8.98 -0.10 0.07
C PHE A 18 -8.51 -0.02 -1.39
N ALA A 19 -7.65 -0.94 -1.83
CA ALA A 19 -7.21 -1.03 -3.22
C ALA A 19 -8.39 -1.29 -4.18
N ILE A 20 -9.27 -2.24 -3.83
CA ILE A 20 -10.45 -2.56 -4.62
C ILE A 20 -11.40 -1.38 -4.68
N THR A 21 -11.67 -0.73 -3.54
CA THR A 21 -12.54 0.46 -3.48
C THR A 21 -12.03 1.55 -4.40
N LEU A 22 -10.73 1.84 -4.39
CA LEU A 22 -10.14 2.82 -5.31
C LEU A 22 -10.32 2.42 -6.77
N ILE A 23 -10.04 1.16 -7.13
CA ILE A 23 -10.23 0.69 -8.50
C ILE A 23 -11.69 0.87 -8.94
N VAL A 24 -12.64 0.49 -8.10
CA VAL A 24 -14.08 0.63 -8.39
C VAL A 24 -14.47 2.09 -8.57
N VAL A 25 -14.03 2.98 -7.68
CA VAL A 25 -14.28 4.43 -7.75
C VAL A 25 -13.75 4.98 -9.09
N PHE A 26 -12.50 4.68 -9.45
CA PHE A 26 -11.93 5.12 -10.73
C PHE A 26 -12.64 4.55 -11.97
N LEU A 27 -13.18 3.34 -11.90
CA LEU A 27 -13.97 2.75 -12.99
C LEU A 27 -15.36 3.39 -13.13
N LEU A 28 -15.98 3.79 -12.02
CA LEU A 28 -17.33 4.38 -11.99
C LEU A 28 -17.34 5.88 -12.35
N GLU A 29 -16.38 6.66 -11.88
CA GLU A 29 -16.34 8.12 -12.15
C GLU A 29 -15.92 8.48 -13.58
N GLY A 30 -15.51 7.52 -14.40
CA GLY A 30 -15.38 7.72 -15.85
C GLY A 30 -14.09 8.41 -16.27
N ASP A 31 -12.97 7.71 -16.09
CA ASP A 31 -11.63 8.06 -16.57
C ASP A 31 -10.88 9.13 -15.74
N VAL A 32 -9.55 9.13 -15.86
CA VAL A 32 -8.59 9.99 -15.16
C VAL A 32 -8.87 11.49 -15.41
N THR A 33 -9.63 11.80 -16.47
CA THR A 33 -10.08 13.15 -16.82
C THR A 33 -11.17 13.70 -15.88
N ALA A 34 -11.95 12.85 -15.21
CA ALA A 34 -12.95 13.26 -14.22
C ALA A 34 -12.32 13.98 -13.02
N PHE A 35 -11.11 13.58 -12.63
CA PHE A 35 -10.33 14.22 -11.56
C PHE A 35 -10.05 15.71 -11.79
N ASN A 36 -9.94 16.13 -13.06
CA ASN A 36 -9.69 17.53 -13.41
C ASN A 36 -10.99 18.35 -13.52
N ARG A 37 -12.13 17.70 -13.75
CA ARG A 37 -13.41 18.37 -13.99
C ARG A 37 -14.26 18.50 -12.72
N ASP A 38 -14.23 17.49 -11.85
CA ASP A 38 -15.06 17.43 -10.65
C ASP A 38 -14.23 17.68 -9.39
N GLU A 39 -14.47 18.82 -8.77
CA GLU A 39 -13.85 19.20 -7.51
C GLU A 39 -14.24 18.26 -6.36
N THR A 40 -15.49 17.78 -6.34
CA THR A 40 -15.99 16.88 -5.30
C THR A 40 -15.26 15.55 -5.35
N PHE A 41 -15.10 14.99 -6.55
CA PHE A 41 -14.36 13.76 -6.77
C PHE A 41 -12.90 13.89 -6.31
N ARG A 42 -12.25 15.01 -6.62
CA ARG A 42 -10.88 15.28 -6.17
C ARG A 42 -10.77 15.31 -4.65
N TRP A 43 -11.71 15.93 -3.95
CA TRP A 43 -11.74 15.94 -2.48
C TRP A 43 -11.98 14.55 -1.89
N ILE A 44 -12.84 13.73 -2.51
CA ILE A 44 -13.05 12.33 -2.10
C ILE A 44 -11.75 11.53 -2.24
N VAL A 45 -11.02 11.69 -3.35
CA VAL A 45 -9.72 11.03 -3.57
C VAL A 45 -8.69 11.50 -2.53
N TYR A 46 -8.64 12.79 -2.18
CA TYR A 46 -7.75 13.28 -1.12
C TYR A 46 -8.14 12.80 0.29
N ALA A 47 -9.44 12.73 0.58
CA ALA A 47 -9.93 12.17 1.83
C ALA A 47 -9.57 10.69 1.95
N ALA A 48 -9.69 9.92 0.87
CA ALA A 48 -9.23 8.53 0.80
C ALA A 48 -7.70 8.44 0.98
N LEU A 49 -6.94 9.33 0.31
CA LEU A 49 -5.48 9.42 0.38
C LEU A 49 -4.97 9.64 1.81
N ILE A 50 -5.68 10.42 2.62
CA ILE A 50 -5.33 10.69 4.02
C ILE A 50 -5.91 9.62 4.95
N GLY A 51 -7.15 9.19 4.69
CA GLY A 51 -7.88 8.24 5.52
C GLY A 51 -7.24 6.85 5.57
N ALA A 52 -6.73 6.32 4.46
CA ALA A 52 -6.06 5.03 4.45
C ALA A 52 -4.78 4.96 5.30
N PRO A 53 -3.78 5.84 5.10
CA PRO A 53 -2.59 5.84 5.95
C PRO A 53 -2.92 6.18 7.40
N LEU A 54 -3.89 7.05 7.68
CA LEU A 54 -4.36 7.29 9.05
C LEU A 54 -4.93 6.03 9.69
N THR A 55 -5.77 5.28 8.96
CA THR A 55 -6.34 4.02 9.46
C THR A 55 -5.21 3.03 9.77
N TYR A 56 -4.19 2.96 8.92
CA TYR A 56 -3.02 2.12 9.15
C TYR A 56 -2.21 2.56 10.38
N LEU A 57 -1.97 3.86 10.55
CA LEU A 57 -1.24 4.41 11.71
C LEU A 57 -2.01 4.17 13.01
N ILE A 58 -3.32 4.38 13.01
CA ILE A 58 -4.20 4.09 14.15
C ILE A 58 -4.13 2.60 14.50
N LEU A 59 -4.19 1.71 13.50
CA LEU A 59 -4.04 0.27 13.74
C LEU A 59 -2.67 -0.07 14.31
N ILE A 60 -1.59 0.55 13.83
CA ILE A 60 -0.25 0.36 14.38
C ILE A 60 -0.19 0.77 15.84
N ASP A 61 -0.68 1.97 16.17
CA ASP A 61 -0.63 2.52 17.52
C ASP A 61 -1.46 1.68 18.50
N LEU A 62 -2.66 1.26 18.09
CA LEU A 62 -3.55 0.43 18.90
C LEU A 62 -3.06 -1.02 19.04
N THR A 63 -2.19 -1.53 18.16
CA THR A 63 -1.75 -2.94 18.17
C THR A 63 -0.27 -3.15 18.53
N LEU A 64 0.53 -2.08 18.65
CA LEU A 64 1.91 -2.17 19.11
C LEU A 64 1.95 -2.52 20.60
N ARG A 65 2.23 -3.79 20.91
CA ARG A 65 2.76 -4.16 22.23
C ARG A 65 4.13 -3.52 22.43
N LYS A 66 4.49 -3.25 23.69
CA LYS A 66 5.80 -2.71 24.06
C LYS A 66 6.92 -3.48 23.33
N PRO A 67 7.97 -2.82 22.81
CA PRO A 67 9.07 -3.46 22.09
C PRO A 67 9.74 -4.60 22.86
N SER A 68 9.65 -4.59 24.19
CA SER A 68 10.17 -5.62 25.10
C SER A 68 9.42 -6.97 25.05
N GLN A 69 8.34 -7.09 24.29
CA GLN A 69 7.56 -8.33 24.11
C GLN A 69 7.72 -8.96 22.72
N LEU A 70 8.63 -8.45 21.88
CA LEU A 70 8.93 -9.05 20.58
C LEU A 70 10.01 -10.11 20.75
N ASP A 71 9.67 -11.36 20.42
CA ASP A 71 10.65 -12.44 20.35
C ASP A 71 11.70 -12.14 19.26
N GLU A 72 12.90 -12.69 19.40
CA GLU A 72 13.97 -12.56 18.40
C GLU A 72 13.51 -12.99 17.00
N ARG A 73 12.64 -14.00 16.95
CA ARG A 73 11.99 -14.49 15.73
C ARG A 73 11.17 -13.40 15.04
N ASP A 74 10.36 -12.66 15.79
CA ASP A 74 9.48 -11.61 15.25
C ASP A 74 10.30 -10.44 14.70
N ARG A 75 11.44 -10.14 15.35
CA ARG A 75 12.38 -9.11 14.89
C ARG A 75 13.01 -9.47 13.54
N LEU A 76 13.44 -10.71 13.35
CA LEU A 76 14.00 -11.19 12.09
C LEU A 76 12.96 -11.18 10.95
N ILE A 77 11.71 -11.54 11.25
CA ILE A 77 10.61 -11.48 10.27
C ILE A 77 10.33 -10.03 9.88
N LEU A 78 10.26 -9.12 10.85
CA LEU A 78 10.05 -7.68 10.60
C LEU A 78 11.14 -7.09 9.70
N GLU A 79 12.41 -7.36 9.98
CA GLU A 79 13.51 -6.84 9.16
C GLU A 79 13.44 -7.36 7.72
N ARG A 80 13.16 -8.66 7.53
CA ARG A 80 13.00 -9.24 6.20
C ARG A 80 11.77 -8.67 5.48
N SER A 81 10.67 -8.44 6.19
CA SER A 81 9.46 -7.84 5.60
C SER A 81 9.70 -6.42 5.11
N GLY A 82 10.55 -5.64 5.79
CA GLY A 82 10.95 -4.31 5.34
C GLY A 82 11.71 -4.34 4.01
N LYS A 83 12.57 -5.34 3.80
CA LYS A 83 13.27 -5.54 2.51
C LYS A 83 12.27 -5.85 1.38
N VAL A 84 11.28 -6.70 1.63
CA VAL A 84 10.21 -7.02 0.64
C VAL A 84 9.39 -5.78 0.30
N GLN A 85 9.01 -4.99 1.30
CA GLN A 85 8.30 -3.73 1.13
C GLN A 85 9.08 -2.75 0.25
N TRP A 86 10.37 -2.54 0.56
CA TRP A 86 11.22 -1.62 -0.19
C TRP A 86 11.36 -2.02 -1.65
N VAL A 87 11.58 -3.32 -1.92
CA VAL A 87 11.64 -3.87 -3.28
C VAL A 87 10.32 -3.63 -4.02
N ALA A 88 9.18 -3.94 -3.40
CA ALA A 88 7.86 -3.76 -4.02
C ALA A 88 7.60 -2.29 -4.39
N VAL A 89 7.97 -1.35 -3.53
CA VAL A 89 7.86 0.09 -3.80
C VAL A 89 8.72 0.50 -5.00
N ILE A 90 9.96 0.04 -5.07
CA ILE A 90 10.86 0.37 -6.20
C ILE A 90 10.33 -0.16 -7.52
N PHE A 91 9.91 -1.43 -7.56
CA PHE A 91 9.34 -2.02 -8.77
C PHE A 91 8.06 -1.30 -9.20
N SER A 92 7.22 -0.89 -8.26
CA SER A 92 6.03 -0.07 -8.54
C SER A 92 6.39 1.27 -9.16
N LEU A 93 7.35 2.00 -8.56
CA LEU A 93 7.79 3.29 -9.09
C LEU A 93 8.45 3.15 -10.47
N ALA A 94 9.22 2.08 -10.69
CA ALA A 94 9.79 1.78 -12.01
C ALA A 94 8.69 1.50 -13.05
N ALA A 95 7.66 0.72 -12.69
CA ALA A 95 6.52 0.45 -13.56
C ALA A 95 5.75 1.74 -13.91
N TRP A 96 5.52 2.62 -12.93
CA TRP A 96 4.91 3.93 -13.16
C TRP A 96 5.76 4.80 -14.09
N MET A 97 7.08 4.87 -13.85
CA MET A 97 7.99 5.64 -14.69
C MET A 97 7.93 5.18 -16.14
N ILE A 98 8.10 3.87 -16.38
CA ILE A 98 8.06 3.31 -17.74
C ILE A 98 6.70 3.58 -18.39
N THR A 99 5.60 3.28 -17.69
CA THR A 99 4.25 3.41 -18.24
C THR A 99 3.93 4.85 -18.61
N LEU A 100 4.23 5.81 -17.71
CA LEU A 100 3.95 7.22 -17.99
C LEU A 100 4.87 7.78 -19.06
N THR A 101 6.12 7.34 -19.12
CA THR A 101 7.03 7.72 -20.21
C THR A 101 6.51 7.24 -21.55
N GLU A 102 6.11 5.99 -21.69
CA GLU A 102 5.62 5.44 -22.96
C GLU A 102 4.29 6.08 -23.39
N VAL A 103 3.34 6.26 -22.46
CA VAL A 103 2.01 6.80 -22.77
C VAL A 103 2.06 8.30 -23.10
N PHE A 104 2.92 9.07 -22.42
CA PHE A 104 2.97 10.54 -22.54
C PHE A 104 4.20 11.06 -23.30
N GLN A 105 4.98 10.18 -23.93
CA GLN A 105 6.23 10.54 -24.62
C GLN A 105 6.01 11.64 -25.66
N GLU A 106 4.97 11.49 -26.49
CA GLU A 106 4.65 12.41 -27.58
C GLU A 106 4.19 13.77 -27.07
N GLN A 107 3.43 13.77 -25.97
CA GLN A 107 2.79 14.97 -25.41
C GLN A 107 3.76 15.80 -24.57
N ARG A 108 4.88 15.20 -24.14
CA ARG A 108 5.92 15.81 -23.27
C ARG A 108 5.38 16.43 -21.98
N GLN A 109 4.20 16.00 -21.54
CA GLN A 109 3.53 16.47 -20.33
C GLN A 109 2.80 15.30 -19.68
N VAL A 110 2.95 15.16 -18.36
CA VAL A 110 2.25 14.15 -17.57
C VAL A 110 1.17 14.83 -16.74
N PRO A 111 -0.10 14.42 -16.87
CA PRO A 111 -1.18 14.97 -16.05
C PRO A 111 -0.94 14.81 -14.54
N VAL A 112 -1.19 15.87 -13.77
CA VAL A 112 -0.90 15.94 -12.32
C VAL A 112 -1.62 14.85 -11.51
N VAL A 113 -2.81 14.43 -11.95
CA VAL A 113 -3.57 13.33 -11.35
C VAL A 113 -2.77 12.03 -11.23
N TYR A 114 -1.85 11.75 -12.17
CA TYR A 114 -0.99 10.56 -12.07
C TYR A 114 -0.02 10.64 -10.90
N LEU A 115 0.39 11.84 -10.46
CA LEU A 115 1.20 11.99 -9.24
C LEU A 115 0.43 11.54 -8.01
N THR A 116 -0.86 11.88 -7.94
CA THR A 116 -1.75 11.42 -6.87
C THR A 116 -1.93 9.90 -6.92
N LEU A 117 -2.12 9.33 -8.11
CA LEU A 117 -2.23 7.88 -8.30
C LEU A 117 -0.94 7.12 -7.94
N ILE A 118 0.22 7.63 -8.37
CA ILE A 118 1.53 7.07 -8.01
C ILE A 118 1.67 7.04 -6.49
N PHE A 119 1.36 8.14 -5.82
CA PHE A 119 1.49 8.25 -4.37
C PHE A 119 0.58 7.25 -3.64
N ILE A 120 -0.72 7.23 -3.99
CA ILE A 120 -1.70 6.33 -3.36
C ILE A 120 -1.33 4.86 -3.60
N SER A 121 -1.04 4.49 -4.85
CA SER A 121 -0.67 3.12 -5.18
C SER A 121 0.60 2.69 -4.46
N THR A 122 1.59 3.59 -4.31
CA THR A 122 2.83 3.31 -3.57
C THR A 122 2.57 3.07 -2.08
N ILE A 123 1.68 3.84 -1.44
CA ILE A 123 1.27 3.60 -0.04
C ILE A 123 0.60 2.23 0.10
N ILE A 124 -0.34 1.91 -0.80
CA ILE A 124 -1.06 0.64 -0.77
C ILE A 124 -0.10 -0.54 -0.95
N ILE A 125 0.77 -0.48 -1.96
CA ILE A 125 1.76 -1.51 -2.26
C ILE A 125 2.72 -1.67 -1.08
N SER A 126 3.14 -0.57 -0.46
CA SER A 126 3.99 -0.58 0.74
C SER A 126 3.33 -1.36 1.90
N VAL A 127 2.07 -1.05 2.24
CA VAL A 127 1.33 -1.74 3.31
C VAL A 127 1.08 -3.21 2.97
N LEU A 128 0.66 -3.51 1.73
CA LEU A 128 0.40 -4.87 1.27
C LEU A 128 1.67 -5.72 1.25
N ALA A 129 2.78 -5.18 0.75
CA ALA A 129 4.06 -5.88 0.65
C ALA A 129 4.65 -6.16 2.03
N GLN A 130 4.59 -5.19 2.95
CA GLN A 130 5.02 -5.39 4.33
C GLN A 130 4.19 -6.49 5.02
N SER A 131 2.86 -6.40 4.91
CA SER A 131 1.95 -7.37 5.52
C SER A 131 2.14 -8.77 4.94
N SER A 132 2.27 -8.88 3.61
CA SER A 132 2.54 -10.15 2.92
C SER A 132 3.90 -10.73 3.32
N GLY A 133 4.94 -9.89 3.43
CA GLY A 133 6.27 -10.29 3.86
C GLY A 133 6.29 -10.89 5.26
N ILE A 134 5.51 -10.32 6.19
CA ILE A 134 5.35 -10.86 7.55
C ILE A 134 4.65 -12.24 7.50
N LEU A 135 3.52 -12.35 6.79
CA LEU A 135 2.76 -13.60 6.70
C LEU A 135 3.57 -14.74 6.06
N LEU A 136 4.27 -14.46 4.95
CA LEU A 136 5.16 -15.41 4.29
C LEU A 136 6.34 -15.80 5.18
N GLY A 137 6.86 -14.87 5.98
CA GLY A 137 7.90 -15.13 6.98
C GLY A 137 7.46 -16.18 8.01
N TYR A 138 6.25 -16.02 8.55
CA TYR A 138 5.67 -17.01 9.47
C TYR A 138 5.39 -18.36 8.81
N TRP A 139 4.82 -18.37 7.59
CA TRP A 139 4.52 -19.61 6.87
C TRP A 139 5.79 -20.42 6.56
N ARG A 140 6.85 -19.77 6.09
CA ARG A 140 8.13 -20.43 5.77
C ARG A 140 8.81 -21.01 7.00
N MET A 141 8.77 -20.30 8.12
CA MET A 141 9.32 -20.82 9.38
C MET A 141 8.52 -22.00 9.93
N ASN A 142 7.19 -21.98 9.80
CA ASN A 142 6.33 -23.09 10.24
C ASN A 142 6.48 -24.35 9.36
N ARG A 143 7.00 -24.21 8.14
CA ARG A 143 7.27 -25.33 7.22
C ARG A 143 8.67 -25.93 7.40
N ASN A 144 9.59 -25.17 7.99
CA ASN A 144 11.00 -25.54 8.15
C ASN A 144 11.37 -25.89 9.60
N GLY A 145 10.41 -25.88 10.52
CA GLY A 145 10.55 -26.36 11.90
C GLY A 145 9.76 -27.65 12.08
#